data_AF-A0A1G7XR05-F1
#
_entry.id   AF-A0A1G7XR05-F1
#
_cell.length_a   1.000
_cell.length_b   1.000
_cell.length_c   1.000
_cell.angle_alpha   90.00
_cell.angle_beta   90.00
_cell.angle_gamma   90.00
#
_symmetry.space_group_name_H-M   'P 1'
#
loop_
_entity.id
_entity.type
_entity.pdbx_description
1 polymer ?
#
loop_
_entity_poly.entity_id
_entity_poly.type
_entity_poly.pdbx_seq_one_letter_code
_entity_poly.pdbx_strand_id
1 'polypeptide(L)'
;MATNWPVCPPFSATLRDLAAPSNQLTSLPDLPASIQSPDVEHNQLTELPEPLPSGIELLSASDNRLVRMPELPADLEALDVSNNRLTDVPESLLQLGSNAAVDLTDNPLQERVQTNLVTARIAEDYAGPQILFALSEEPMEPRPRPLHEVVAEQDPAAEATWQRFANEPGVQDYARLLNRLAGTVNYRNDEFRQAVVEDLRQAAARPWLRELFFQLASMRAQAVRMVSL
;
A
#
# COMPACT_ATOMS: atom_id res chain seq x y z
N MET A 1 29.13 2.50 -29.46
CA MET A 1 28.23 1.32 -29.51
C MET A 1 27.75 1.11 -28.10
N ALA A 2 26.48 1.38 -27.83
CA ALA A 2 25.88 1.17 -26.50
C ALA A 2 25.85 -0.33 -26.25
N THR A 3 26.71 -0.80 -25.36
CA THR A 3 26.83 -2.22 -25.08
C THR A 3 25.67 -2.60 -24.16
N ASN A 4 24.61 -3.15 -24.75
CA ASN A 4 23.50 -3.78 -24.02
C ASN A 4 24.03 -4.98 -23.23
N TRP A 5 24.47 -4.75 -22.00
CA TRP A 5 24.73 -5.82 -21.06
C TRP A 5 23.45 -6.12 -20.28
N PRO A 6 22.82 -7.31 -20.46
CA PRO A 6 21.68 -7.71 -19.64
C PRO A 6 22.09 -8.06 -18.20
N VAL A 7 23.38 -8.35 -17.98
CA VAL A 7 23.96 -8.71 -16.68
C VAL A 7 25.22 -7.88 -16.45
N CYS A 8 25.29 -7.19 -15.32
CA CYS A 8 26.47 -6.41 -14.94
C CYS A 8 27.61 -7.36 -14.51
N PRO A 9 28.87 -7.15 -14.96
CA PRO A 9 30.01 -7.91 -14.45
C PRO A 9 30.29 -7.59 -12.98
N PRO A 10 30.98 -8.47 -12.24
CA PRO A 10 31.33 -8.22 -10.84
C PRO A 10 32.19 -6.96 -10.68
N PHE A 11 31.92 -6.22 -9.61
CA PHE A 11 32.59 -4.94 -9.35
C PHE A 11 33.98 -5.13 -8.73
N SER A 12 34.86 -4.15 -8.95
CA SER A 12 36.10 -4.04 -8.18
C SER A 12 35.78 -3.73 -6.72
N ALA A 13 36.51 -4.33 -5.79
CA ALA A 13 36.37 -4.09 -4.35
C ALA A 13 36.69 -2.65 -3.91
N THR A 14 37.19 -1.81 -4.82
CA THR A 14 37.53 -0.39 -4.58
C THR A 14 36.56 0.59 -5.24
N LEU A 15 35.51 0.09 -5.91
CA LEU A 15 34.54 0.94 -6.59
C LEU A 15 33.77 1.78 -5.56
N ARG A 16 33.70 3.10 -5.78
CA ARG A 16 32.98 4.04 -4.91
C ARG A 16 31.71 4.58 -5.55
N ASP A 17 31.82 4.95 -6.81
CA ASP A 17 30.70 5.46 -7.59
C ASP A 17 30.41 4.49 -8.73
N LEU A 18 29.15 4.08 -8.86
CA LEU A 18 28.67 3.25 -9.97
C LEU A 18 27.67 4.09 -10.75
N ALA A 19 27.96 4.38 -12.01
CA ALA A 19 27.00 5.02 -12.91
C ALA A 19 26.67 4.05 -14.06
N ALA A 20 25.50 3.43 -13.98
CA ALA A 20 24.95 2.57 -15.02
C ALA A 20 23.50 2.93 -15.41
N PRO A 21 23.14 4.22 -15.53
CA PRO A 21 21.78 4.64 -15.89
C PRO A 21 21.42 4.22 -17.32
N SER A 22 20.12 4.02 -17.60
CA SER A 22 19.59 3.82 -18.95
C SER A 22 20.17 2.61 -19.70
N ASN A 23 20.37 1.49 -18.99
CA ASN A 23 20.80 0.22 -19.58
C ASN A 23 19.63 -0.78 -19.65
N GLN A 24 19.94 -2.06 -19.89
CA GLN A 24 18.96 -3.15 -19.90
C GLN A 24 19.28 -4.18 -18.82
N LEU A 25 19.86 -3.74 -17.70
CA LEU A 25 20.25 -4.62 -16.61
C LEU A 25 18.99 -5.24 -16.00
N THR A 26 18.95 -6.56 -15.92
CA THR A 26 17.88 -7.29 -15.22
C THR A 26 18.26 -7.67 -13.79
N SER A 27 19.56 -7.66 -13.48
CA SER A 27 20.10 -7.96 -12.16
C SER A 27 21.43 -7.25 -11.94
N LEU A 28 21.79 -7.04 -10.68
CA LEU A 28 23.11 -6.56 -10.25
C LEU A 28 23.84 -7.67 -9.47
N PRO A 29 25.17 -7.79 -9.60
CA PRO A 29 25.97 -8.57 -8.66
C PRO A 29 26.07 -7.85 -7.32
N ASP A 30 26.61 -8.54 -6.32
CA ASP A 30 26.87 -7.96 -5.00
C ASP A 30 27.67 -6.67 -5.10
N LEU A 31 27.19 -5.64 -4.41
CA LEU A 31 27.84 -4.34 -4.38
C LEU A 31 29.06 -4.40 -3.45
N PRO A 32 30.20 -3.79 -3.84
CA PRO A 32 31.40 -3.80 -3.01
C PRO A 32 31.19 -2.92 -1.78
N ALA A 33 31.80 -3.29 -0.65
CA ALA A 33 31.66 -2.56 0.61
C ALA A 33 32.11 -1.08 0.56
N SER A 34 32.93 -0.71 -0.44
CA SER A 34 33.41 0.66 -0.64
C SER A 34 32.46 1.56 -1.43
N ILE A 35 31.36 1.02 -1.97
CA ILE A 35 30.42 1.79 -2.78
C ILE A 35 29.70 2.83 -1.90
N GLN A 36 29.56 4.05 -2.42
CA GLN A 36 28.89 5.17 -1.75
C GLN A 36 27.70 5.67 -2.57
N SER A 37 27.85 5.72 -3.90
CA SER A 37 26.85 6.32 -4.80
C SER A 37 26.53 5.42 -6.01
N PRO A 38 25.78 4.32 -5.83
CA PRO A 38 25.21 3.56 -6.95
C PRO A 38 24.03 4.28 -7.64
N ASP A 39 24.19 4.48 -8.94
CA ASP A 39 23.17 4.95 -9.87
C ASP A 39 22.90 3.88 -10.95
N VAL A 40 21.70 3.33 -10.90
CA VAL A 40 21.20 2.25 -11.78
C VAL A 40 19.80 2.56 -12.31
N GLU A 41 19.44 3.85 -12.40
CA GLU A 41 18.14 4.30 -12.93
C GLU A 41 17.86 3.80 -14.35
N HIS A 42 16.58 3.78 -14.74
CA HIS A 42 16.14 3.42 -16.09
C HIS A 42 16.68 2.07 -16.58
N ASN A 43 16.55 1.04 -15.74
CA ASN A 43 16.94 -0.34 -16.07
C ASN A 43 15.72 -1.28 -15.99
N GLN A 44 15.95 -2.60 -15.89
CA GLN A 44 14.90 -3.60 -15.79
C GLN A 44 15.06 -4.48 -14.55
N LEU A 45 15.69 -3.93 -13.49
CA LEU A 45 15.97 -4.64 -12.25
C LEU A 45 14.68 -5.01 -11.55
N THR A 46 14.55 -6.27 -11.13
CA THR A 46 13.41 -6.75 -10.33
C THR A 46 13.69 -6.77 -8.83
N GLU A 47 14.97 -6.74 -8.47
CA GLU A 47 15.49 -6.73 -7.11
C GLU A 47 16.83 -5.98 -7.06
N LEU A 48 17.16 -5.45 -5.89
CA LEU A 48 18.49 -4.95 -5.57
C LEU A 48 19.26 -6.01 -4.78
N PRO A 49 20.61 -5.97 -4.79
CA PRO A 49 21.41 -6.89 -3.98
C PRO A 49 21.09 -6.75 -2.48
N GLU A 50 21.02 -7.89 -1.79
CA GLU A 50 20.75 -7.96 -0.36
C GLU A 50 21.84 -8.81 0.33
N PRO A 51 22.56 -8.28 1.33
CA PRO A 51 22.39 -6.96 1.94
C PRO A 51 23.00 -5.82 1.10
N LEU A 52 22.47 -4.61 1.26
CA LEU A 52 23.12 -3.40 0.76
C LEU A 52 24.37 -3.08 1.62
N PRO A 53 25.48 -2.62 1.01
CA PRO A 53 26.64 -2.12 1.74
C PRO A 53 26.28 -0.98 2.70
N SER A 54 26.85 -1.00 3.90
CA SER A 54 26.56 -0.01 4.94
C SER A 54 27.04 1.41 4.61
N GLY A 55 28.02 1.55 3.72
CA GLY A 55 28.62 2.84 3.35
C GLY A 55 27.91 3.57 2.20
N ILE A 56 26.75 3.10 1.76
CA ILE A 56 25.96 3.80 0.73
C ILE A 56 25.33 5.04 1.34
N GLU A 57 25.61 6.18 0.73
CA GLU A 57 25.07 7.49 1.10
C GLU A 57 23.94 7.88 0.13
N LEU A 58 24.08 7.54 -1.17
CA LEU A 58 23.14 7.91 -2.23
C LEU A 58 22.82 6.68 -3.09
N LEU A 59 21.54 6.35 -3.26
CA LEU A 59 21.11 5.25 -4.13
C LEU A 59 20.02 5.73 -5.09
N SER A 60 20.31 5.69 -6.39
CA SER A 60 19.31 5.90 -7.45
C SER A 60 19.01 4.60 -8.17
N ALA A 61 17.76 4.16 -8.09
CA ALA A 61 17.23 2.97 -8.77
C ALA A 61 15.81 3.22 -9.30
N SER A 62 15.51 4.48 -9.65
CA SER A 62 14.26 4.88 -10.29
C SER A 62 14.05 4.20 -11.64
N ASP A 63 12.80 4.15 -12.11
CA ASP A 63 12.42 3.60 -13.41
C ASP A 63 12.96 2.18 -13.65
N ASN A 64 12.70 1.30 -12.68
CA ASN A 64 13.04 -0.11 -12.74
C ASN A 64 11.76 -0.97 -12.58
N ARG A 65 11.90 -2.24 -12.19
CA ARG A 65 10.77 -3.16 -11.95
C ARG A 65 10.84 -3.77 -10.55
N LEU A 66 11.44 -3.06 -9.59
CA LEU A 66 11.66 -3.52 -8.23
C LEU A 66 10.33 -3.86 -7.57
N VAL A 67 10.19 -5.08 -7.06
CA VAL A 67 8.96 -5.54 -6.38
C VAL A 67 9.08 -5.42 -4.87
N ARG A 68 10.31 -5.41 -4.36
CA ARG A 68 10.65 -5.34 -2.93
C ARG A 68 11.84 -4.42 -2.74
N MET A 69 11.89 -3.78 -1.58
CA MET A 69 13.07 -3.05 -1.12
C MET A 69 13.89 -3.93 -0.18
N PRO A 70 15.24 -3.89 -0.25
CA PRO A 70 16.11 -4.47 0.76
C PRO A 70 16.09 -3.62 2.04
N GLU A 71 16.63 -4.16 3.13
CA GLU A 71 16.95 -3.36 4.33
C GLU A 71 17.92 -2.23 3.96
N LEU A 72 17.65 -1.04 4.49
CA LEU A 72 18.39 0.17 4.16
C LEU A 72 19.52 0.41 5.17
N PRO A 73 20.71 0.83 4.71
CA PRO A 73 21.78 1.23 5.62
C PRO A 73 21.40 2.52 6.37
N ALA A 74 21.78 2.61 7.63
CA ALA A 74 21.38 3.73 8.50
C ALA A 74 21.94 5.09 8.05
N ASP A 75 23.08 5.09 7.36
CA ASP A 75 23.79 6.28 6.89
C ASP A 75 23.29 6.75 5.50
N LEU A 76 22.22 6.16 4.96
CA LEU A 76 21.66 6.55 3.68
C LEU A 76 21.04 7.96 3.76
N GLU A 77 21.53 8.88 2.93
CA GLU A 77 21.07 10.27 2.87
C GLU A 77 20.09 10.52 1.73
N ALA A 78 20.20 9.78 0.62
CA ALA A 78 19.24 9.89 -0.48
C ALA A 78 18.91 8.54 -1.09
N LEU A 79 17.62 8.29 -1.29
CA LEU A 79 17.09 7.11 -1.96
C LEU A 79 16.05 7.53 -2.99
N ASP A 80 16.29 7.21 -4.26
CA ASP A 80 15.27 7.30 -5.29
C ASP A 80 14.94 5.91 -5.82
N VAL A 81 13.74 5.43 -5.50
CA VAL A 81 13.17 4.19 -6.04
C VAL A 81 11.80 4.47 -6.66
N SER A 82 11.59 5.70 -7.15
CA SER A 82 10.38 6.09 -7.87
C SER A 82 10.16 5.24 -9.13
N ASN A 83 8.94 5.20 -9.66
CA ASN A 83 8.60 4.46 -10.89
C ASN A 83 9.02 2.98 -10.85
N ASN A 84 8.68 2.29 -9.77
CA ASN A 84 8.93 0.86 -9.59
C ASN A 84 7.61 0.09 -9.32
N ARG A 85 7.69 -1.14 -8.80
CA ARG A 85 6.52 -1.99 -8.49
C ARG A 85 6.46 -2.34 -7.00
N LEU A 86 6.97 -1.45 -6.16
CA LEU A 86 7.03 -1.66 -4.72
C LEU A 86 5.62 -1.62 -4.14
N THR A 87 5.28 -2.66 -3.36
CA THR A 87 3.98 -2.72 -2.64
C THR A 87 4.12 -2.51 -1.15
N ASP A 88 5.33 -2.58 -0.61
CA ASP A 88 5.65 -2.49 0.81
C ASP A 88 7.01 -1.81 1.00
N VAL A 89 7.31 -1.38 2.23
CA VAL A 89 8.55 -0.72 2.62
C VAL A 89 9.18 -1.42 3.84
N PRO A 90 10.52 -1.42 3.98
CA PRO A 90 11.20 -2.05 5.11
C PRO A 90 11.05 -1.19 6.38
N GLU A 91 11.18 -1.82 7.55
CA GLU A 91 11.13 -1.10 8.83
C GLU A 91 12.31 -0.12 8.99
N SER A 92 13.45 -0.42 8.38
CA SER A 92 14.63 0.46 8.36
C SER A 92 14.34 1.82 7.71
N LEU A 93 13.33 1.94 6.85
CA LEU A 93 12.99 3.20 6.19
C LEU A 93 12.68 4.32 7.19
N LEU A 94 11.90 4.03 8.23
CA LEU A 94 11.54 5.03 9.25
C LEU A 94 12.66 5.27 10.27
N GLN A 95 13.74 4.47 10.23
CA GLN A 95 14.90 4.59 11.13
C GLN A 95 16.00 5.48 10.53
N LEU A 96 15.88 5.88 9.27
CA LEU A 96 16.80 6.82 8.65
C LEU A 96 16.75 8.18 9.35
N GLY A 97 17.85 8.91 9.29
CA GLY A 97 17.93 10.25 9.88
C GLY A 97 17.00 11.25 9.20
N SER A 98 16.64 12.32 9.93
CA SER A 98 15.77 13.40 9.44
C SER A 98 16.25 14.13 8.18
N ASN A 99 17.53 14.01 7.85
CA ASN A 99 18.14 14.60 6.67
C ASN A 99 17.99 13.73 5.43
N ALA A 100 17.61 12.46 5.60
CA ALA A 100 17.49 11.55 4.48
C ALA A 100 16.26 11.88 3.65
N ALA A 101 16.44 11.95 2.33
CA ALA A 101 15.39 12.17 1.36
C ALA A 101 15.08 10.87 0.62
N VAL A 102 13.81 10.45 0.63
CA VAL A 102 13.38 9.19 0.04
C VAL A 102 12.24 9.43 -0.92
N ASP A 103 12.41 9.06 -2.18
CA ASP A 103 11.38 9.11 -3.21
C ASP A 103 10.84 7.71 -3.54
N LEU A 104 9.55 7.50 -3.25
CA LEU A 104 8.77 6.31 -3.51
C LEU A 104 7.61 6.59 -4.49
N THR A 105 7.59 7.75 -5.15
CA THR A 105 6.53 8.14 -6.08
C THR A 105 6.35 7.10 -7.19
N ASP A 106 5.14 7.03 -7.75
CA ASP A 106 4.81 6.10 -8.83
C ASP A 106 5.10 4.61 -8.52
N ASN A 107 4.93 4.22 -7.25
CA ASN A 107 4.91 2.82 -6.82
C ASN A 107 3.51 2.42 -6.34
N PRO A 108 3.06 1.17 -6.61
CA PRO A 108 1.77 0.65 -6.15
C PRO A 108 1.81 0.23 -4.68
N LEU A 109 2.21 1.14 -3.79
CA LEU A 109 2.28 0.90 -2.34
C LEU A 109 0.90 0.50 -1.80
N GLN A 110 0.83 -0.45 -0.88
CA GLN A 110 -0.44 -0.83 -0.27
C GLN A 110 -1.02 0.33 0.56
N GLU A 111 -2.35 0.44 0.60
CA GLU A 111 -3.07 1.46 1.38
C GLU A 111 -2.57 1.53 2.84
N ARG A 112 -2.43 0.37 3.50
CA ARG A 112 -1.90 0.29 4.88
C ARG A 112 -0.52 0.95 5.03
N VAL A 113 0.33 0.82 4.02
CA VAL A 113 1.68 1.38 4.03
C VAL A 113 1.61 2.89 3.86
N GLN A 114 0.81 3.36 2.90
CA GLN A 114 0.56 4.78 2.69
C GLN A 114 0.01 5.43 3.96
N THR A 115 -1.00 4.83 4.60
CA THR A 115 -1.57 5.31 5.87
C THR A 115 -0.52 5.36 6.98
N ASN A 116 0.31 4.32 7.13
CA ASN A 116 1.37 4.29 8.13
C ASN A 116 2.40 5.39 7.89
N LEU A 117 2.80 5.63 6.64
CA LEU A 117 3.74 6.69 6.27
C LEU A 117 3.16 8.09 6.53
N VAL A 118 1.88 8.32 6.19
CA VAL A 118 1.20 9.58 6.53
C VAL A 118 1.13 9.77 8.04
N THR A 119 0.69 8.75 8.77
CA THR A 119 0.53 8.78 10.23
C THR A 119 1.86 9.05 10.93
N ALA A 120 2.93 8.41 10.48
CA ALA A 120 4.28 8.65 11.00
C ALA A 120 4.70 10.12 10.78
N ARG A 121 4.48 10.67 9.58
CA ARG A 121 4.88 12.04 9.23
C ARG A 121 4.17 13.13 10.03
N ILE A 122 2.93 12.89 10.46
CA ILE A 122 2.15 13.86 11.26
C ILE A 122 2.35 13.71 12.77
N ALA A 123 3.10 12.70 13.23
CA ALA A 123 3.41 12.55 14.63
C ALA A 123 4.26 13.74 15.13
N GLU A 124 3.92 14.27 16.31
CA GLU A 124 4.56 15.49 16.86
C GLU A 124 6.06 15.31 17.10
N ASP A 125 6.52 14.08 17.27
CA ASP A 125 7.90 13.67 17.53
C ASP A 125 8.59 13.02 16.33
N TYR A 126 8.02 13.12 15.13
CA TYR A 126 8.62 12.54 13.94
C TYR A 126 9.97 13.17 13.61
N ALA A 127 11.03 12.37 13.78
CA ALA A 127 12.41 12.72 13.45
C ALA A 127 13.00 11.82 12.34
N GLY A 128 12.14 11.13 11.59
CA GLY A 128 12.52 10.26 10.48
C GLY A 128 12.72 11.01 9.16
N PRO A 129 12.99 10.29 8.06
CA PRO A 129 13.34 10.88 6.77
C PRO A 129 12.19 11.64 6.11
N GLN A 130 12.52 12.46 5.12
CA GLN A 130 11.56 13.09 4.22
C GLN A 130 11.16 12.10 3.13
N ILE A 131 9.94 11.55 3.23
CA ILE A 131 9.44 10.53 2.29
C ILE A 131 8.42 11.16 1.34
N LEU A 132 8.74 11.16 0.06
CA LEU A 132 7.86 11.51 -1.05
C LEU A 132 7.20 10.23 -1.57
N PHE A 133 5.88 10.22 -1.65
CA PHE A 133 5.13 9.15 -2.29
C PHE A 133 3.83 9.71 -2.84
N ALA A 134 3.33 9.10 -3.91
CA ALA A 134 1.99 9.40 -4.37
C ALA A 134 1.02 8.71 -3.41
N LEU A 135 0.14 9.49 -2.77
CA LEU A 135 -1.10 8.92 -2.28
C LEU A 135 -1.80 8.39 -3.52
N SER A 136 -2.21 7.12 -3.49
CA SER A 136 -3.17 6.67 -4.49
C SER A 136 -4.32 7.67 -4.39
N GLU A 137 -4.59 8.44 -5.45
CA GLU A 137 -5.91 9.02 -5.58
C GLU A 137 -6.85 7.85 -5.35
N GLU A 138 -7.63 7.90 -4.25
CA GLU A 138 -8.46 6.76 -3.85
C GLU A 138 -9.08 6.22 -5.13
N PRO A 139 -8.76 4.98 -5.56
CA PRO A 139 -9.34 4.47 -6.78
C PRO A 139 -10.82 4.46 -6.46
N MET A 140 -11.53 5.43 -7.05
CA MET A 140 -12.91 5.80 -6.76
C MET A 140 -13.63 4.50 -6.45
N GLU A 141 -13.83 4.19 -5.15
CA GLU A 141 -14.26 2.84 -4.78
C GLU A 141 -15.48 2.59 -5.66
N PRO A 142 -15.46 1.55 -6.52
CA PRO A 142 -16.51 1.37 -7.51
C PRO A 142 -17.81 1.45 -6.75
N ARG A 143 -18.69 2.39 -7.15
CA ARG A 143 -19.89 2.77 -6.38
C ARG A 143 -20.43 1.52 -5.70
N PRO A 144 -20.43 1.45 -4.36
CA PRO A 144 -20.70 0.21 -3.67
C PRO A 144 -22.02 -0.34 -4.19
N ARG A 145 -22.05 -1.62 -4.55
CA ARG A 145 -23.26 -2.28 -5.03
C ARG A 145 -24.41 -1.94 -4.07
N PRO A 146 -25.60 -1.59 -4.59
CA PRO A 146 -26.72 -1.20 -3.76
C PRO A 146 -26.95 -2.21 -2.64
N LEU A 147 -27.24 -1.73 -1.43
CA LEU A 147 -27.41 -2.58 -0.25
C LEU A 147 -28.39 -3.74 -0.47
N HIS A 148 -29.46 -3.51 -1.24
CA HIS A 148 -30.44 -4.53 -1.56
C HIS A 148 -29.87 -5.68 -2.42
N GLU A 149 -28.95 -5.40 -3.35
CA GLU A 149 -28.26 -6.44 -4.13
C GLU A 149 -27.31 -7.26 -3.25
N VAL A 150 -26.57 -6.59 -2.36
CA VAL A 150 -25.65 -7.27 -1.42
C VAL A 150 -26.41 -8.20 -0.47
N VAL A 151 -27.60 -7.78 -0.02
CA VAL A 151 -28.46 -8.63 0.81
C VAL A 151 -29.11 -9.75 0.00
N ALA A 152 -29.50 -9.49 -1.26
CA ALA A 152 -30.13 -10.47 -2.14
C ALA A 152 -29.23 -11.68 -2.45
N GLU A 153 -27.90 -11.50 -2.45
CA GLU A 153 -26.94 -12.59 -2.60
C GLU A 153 -27.08 -13.68 -1.51
N GLN A 154 -27.58 -13.31 -0.32
CA GLN A 154 -27.72 -14.22 0.82
C GLN A 154 -29.18 -14.55 1.14
N ASP A 155 -30.08 -13.59 0.95
CA ASP A 155 -31.52 -13.78 1.13
C ASP A 155 -32.31 -13.07 0.01
N PRO A 156 -32.57 -13.76 -1.11
CA PRO A 156 -33.31 -13.20 -2.23
C PRO A 156 -34.71 -12.67 -1.85
N ALA A 157 -35.32 -13.22 -0.80
CA ALA A 157 -36.63 -12.77 -0.33
C ALA A 157 -36.58 -11.40 0.36
N ALA A 158 -35.41 -10.97 0.84
CA ALA A 158 -35.23 -9.71 1.54
C ALA A 158 -34.95 -8.51 0.61
N GLU A 159 -34.62 -8.76 -0.66
CA GLU A 159 -34.24 -7.72 -1.65
C GLU A 159 -35.27 -6.58 -1.72
N ALA A 160 -36.55 -6.91 -1.93
CA ALA A 160 -37.62 -5.92 -2.06
C ALA A 160 -37.80 -5.08 -0.79
N THR A 161 -37.49 -5.65 0.38
CA THR A 161 -37.56 -4.94 1.66
C THR A 161 -36.41 -3.94 1.78
N TRP A 162 -35.19 -4.38 1.48
CA TRP A 162 -33.99 -3.54 1.55
C TRP A 162 -33.92 -2.48 0.45
N GLN A 163 -34.57 -2.71 -0.70
CA GLN A 163 -34.68 -1.71 -1.75
C GLN A 163 -35.46 -0.47 -1.28
N ARG A 164 -36.45 -0.65 -0.38
CA ARG A 164 -37.21 0.46 0.21
C ARG A 164 -36.37 1.31 1.16
N PHE A 165 -35.31 0.74 1.74
CA PHE A 165 -34.40 1.43 2.65
C PHE A 165 -33.21 2.06 1.93
N ALA A 166 -33.13 1.98 0.60
CA ALA A 166 -31.96 2.42 -0.17
C ALA A 166 -31.60 3.92 -0.01
N ASN A 167 -32.55 4.75 0.42
CA ASN A 167 -32.38 6.20 0.60
C ASN A 167 -32.12 6.62 2.05
N GLU A 168 -32.00 5.67 2.99
CA GLU A 168 -31.70 6.01 4.38
C GLU A 168 -30.23 6.47 4.56
N PRO A 169 -29.96 7.40 5.50
CA PRO A 169 -28.61 7.85 5.77
C PRO A 169 -27.73 6.71 6.31
N GLY A 170 -26.49 6.60 5.82
CA GLY A 170 -25.53 5.56 6.24
C GLY A 170 -25.67 4.21 5.52
N VAL A 171 -26.64 4.06 4.61
CA VAL A 171 -26.85 2.84 3.79
C VAL A 171 -25.61 2.50 2.94
N GLN A 172 -24.95 3.50 2.37
CA GLN A 172 -23.76 3.27 1.55
C GLN A 172 -22.57 2.77 2.38
N ASP A 173 -22.38 3.32 3.58
CA ASP A 173 -21.31 2.88 4.49
C ASP A 173 -21.58 1.47 4.99
N TYR A 174 -22.85 1.13 5.25
CA TYR A 174 -23.25 -0.22 5.63
C TYR A 174 -23.10 -1.23 4.48
N ALA A 175 -23.45 -0.87 3.25
CA ALA A 175 -23.23 -1.72 2.08
C ALA A 175 -21.73 -2.01 1.87
N ARG A 176 -20.88 -1.01 2.09
CA ARG A 176 -19.42 -1.16 2.04
C ARG A 176 -18.92 -2.12 3.13
N LEU A 177 -19.43 -1.99 4.36
CA LEU A 177 -19.10 -2.89 5.46
C LEU A 177 -19.46 -4.35 5.12
N LEU A 178 -20.65 -4.59 4.58
CA LEU A 178 -21.07 -5.93 4.18
C LEU A 178 -20.23 -6.50 3.05
N ASN A 179 -19.88 -5.70 2.04
CA ASN A 179 -18.97 -6.14 0.97
C ASN A 179 -17.58 -6.52 1.51
N ARG A 180 -17.04 -5.74 2.46
CA ARG A 180 -15.76 -6.06 3.13
C ARG A 180 -15.89 -7.33 3.96
N LEU A 181 -17.00 -7.48 4.69
CA LEU A 181 -17.28 -8.67 5.50
C LEU A 181 -17.35 -9.93 4.62
N ALA A 182 -18.00 -9.84 3.46
CA ALA A 182 -18.10 -10.93 2.48
C ALA A 182 -16.75 -11.41 1.95
N GLY A 183 -15.75 -10.52 1.91
CA GLY A 183 -14.37 -10.85 1.54
C GLY A 183 -13.55 -11.52 2.64
N THR A 184 -14.04 -11.61 3.88
CA THR A 184 -13.29 -12.18 5.01
C THR A 184 -13.31 -13.71 5.02
N VAL A 185 -12.26 -14.32 5.57
CA VAL A 185 -12.14 -15.78 5.73
C VAL A 185 -13.29 -16.36 6.56
N ASN A 186 -13.77 -15.62 7.57
CA ASN A 186 -14.89 -16.03 8.42
C ASN A 186 -16.21 -16.13 7.66
N TYR A 187 -16.37 -15.40 6.57
CA TYR A 187 -17.55 -15.46 5.71
C TYR A 187 -17.66 -16.77 4.91
N ARG A 188 -16.61 -17.61 4.90
CA ARG A 188 -16.68 -18.98 4.37
C ARG A 188 -17.35 -19.97 5.32
N ASN A 189 -17.62 -19.57 6.57
CA ASN A 189 -18.33 -20.39 7.55
C ASN A 189 -19.86 -20.21 7.40
N ASP A 190 -20.57 -21.31 7.17
CA ASP A 190 -22.03 -21.34 6.99
C ASP A 190 -22.79 -20.83 8.22
N GLU A 191 -22.33 -21.16 9.43
CA GLU A 191 -22.97 -20.73 10.68
C GLU A 191 -22.87 -19.21 10.86
N PHE A 192 -21.70 -18.65 10.54
CA PHE A 192 -21.48 -17.21 10.58
C PHE A 192 -22.32 -16.49 9.52
N ARG A 193 -22.41 -17.03 8.30
CA ARG A 193 -23.27 -16.47 7.25
C ARG A 193 -24.75 -16.47 7.67
N GLN A 194 -25.23 -17.54 8.28
CA GLN A 194 -26.61 -17.61 8.77
C GLN A 194 -26.88 -16.59 9.90
N ALA A 195 -25.93 -16.38 10.81
CA ALA A 195 -26.04 -15.34 11.83
C ALA A 195 -26.15 -13.94 11.20
N VAL A 196 -25.33 -13.64 10.19
CA VAL A 196 -25.39 -12.37 9.46
C VAL A 196 -26.75 -12.19 8.75
N VAL A 197 -27.31 -13.24 8.15
CA VAL A 197 -28.65 -13.20 7.52
C VAL A 197 -29.74 -12.93 8.56
N GLU A 198 -29.66 -13.56 9.72
CA GLU A 198 -30.63 -13.34 10.79
C GLU A 198 -30.56 -11.90 11.33
N ASP A 199 -29.35 -11.36 11.54
CA ASP A 199 -29.16 -9.98 11.94
C ASP A 199 -29.73 -8.99 10.90
N LEU A 200 -29.57 -9.29 9.60
CA LEU A 200 -30.18 -8.51 8.51
C LEU A 200 -31.71 -8.56 8.55
N ARG A 201 -32.31 -9.73 8.82
CA ARG A 201 -33.78 -9.83 8.99
C ARG A 201 -34.26 -9.04 10.19
N GLN A 202 -33.53 -9.08 11.30
CA GLN A 202 -33.87 -8.31 12.49
C GLN A 202 -33.74 -6.80 12.25
N ALA A 203 -32.70 -6.36 11.54
CA ALA A 203 -32.54 -4.96 11.14
C ALA A 203 -33.66 -4.51 10.19
N ALA A 204 -34.11 -5.36 9.26
CA ALA A 204 -35.24 -5.05 8.39
C ALA A 204 -36.54 -4.87 9.18
N ALA A 205 -36.77 -5.69 10.21
CA ALA A 205 -37.96 -5.64 11.06
C ALA A 205 -37.92 -4.55 12.15
N ARG A 206 -36.73 -4.10 12.58
CA ARG A 206 -36.53 -3.18 13.71
C ARG A 206 -35.81 -1.89 13.24
N PRO A 207 -36.54 -0.77 13.06
CA PRO A 207 -35.95 0.48 12.57
C PRO A 207 -34.77 1.00 13.40
N TRP A 208 -34.87 0.94 14.74
CA TRP A 208 -33.81 1.40 15.63
C TRP A 208 -32.52 0.58 15.50
N LEU A 209 -32.63 -0.72 15.22
CA LEU A 209 -31.48 -1.62 15.06
C LEU A 209 -30.78 -1.35 13.73
N ARG A 210 -31.57 -1.10 12.68
CA ARG A 210 -31.05 -0.69 11.36
C ARG A 210 -30.29 0.63 11.45
N GLU A 211 -30.87 1.63 12.10
CA GLU A 211 -30.23 2.93 12.30
C GLU A 211 -28.92 2.80 13.09
N LEU A 212 -28.90 1.98 14.15
CA LEU A 212 -27.68 1.69 14.90
C LEU A 212 -26.59 1.06 14.02
N PHE A 213 -26.93 0.08 13.18
CA PHE A 213 -25.97 -0.54 12.27
C PHE A 213 -25.43 0.44 11.23
N PHE A 214 -26.27 1.33 10.71
CA PHE A 214 -25.84 2.36 9.76
C PHE A 214 -24.92 3.38 10.42
N GLN A 215 -25.24 3.82 11.64
CA GLN A 215 -24.39 4.73 12.41
C GLN A 215 -23.02 4.11 12.72
N LEU A 216 -22.99 2.85 13.16
CA LEU A 216 -21.73 2.13 13.44
C LEU A 216 -20.87 1.96 12.18
N ALA A 217 -21.50 1.67 11.03
CA ALA A 217 -20.78 1.58 9.76
C ALA A 217 -20.23 2.94 9.33
N SER A 218 -21.02 4.01 9.50
CA SER A 218 -20.59 5.37 9.14
C SER A 218 -19.47 5.89 10.04
N MET A 219 -19.54 5.64 11.36
CA MET A 219 -18.46 5.99 12.30
C MET A 219 -17.14 5.29 11.93
N ARG A 220 -17.20 4.02 11.55
CA ARG A 220 -16.01 3.29 11.08
C ARG A 220 -15.47 3.83 9.76
N ALA A 221 -16.35 4.19 8.82
CA ALA A 221 -15.94 4.82 7.56
C ALA A 221 -15.31 6.20 7.77
N GLN A 222 -15.83 7.00 8.72
CA GLN A 222 -15.29 8.32 9.07
C GLN A 222 -13.97 8.23 9.84
N ALA A 223 -13.80 7.26 10.74
CA ALA A 223 -12.54 7.03 11.44
C ALA A 223 -11.41 6.68 10.47
N VAL A 224 -11.69 5.90 9.42
CA VAL A 224 -10.71 5.59 8.36
C VAL A 224 -10.39 6.84 7.52
N ARG A 225 -11.39 7.67 7.21
CA ARG A 225 -11.19 8.91 6.45
C ARG A 225 -10.43 10.01 7.20
N MET A 226 -10.63 10.14 8.51
CA MET A 226 -9.90 11.14 9.31
C MET A 226 -8.42 10.82 9.47
N VAL A 227 -8.00 9.56 9.34
CA VAL A 227 -6.58 9.17 9.34
C VAL A 227 -5.93 9.43 7.96
N SER A 228 -6.75 9.75 6.94
CA SER A 228 -6.33 9.97 5.56
C SER A 228 -6.29 11.44 5.13
N LEU A 229 -6.53 12.38 6.07
CA LEU A 229 -6.47 13.84 5.87
C LEU A 229 -5.36 14.45 6.74
#